data_AF-A0A6G1XAZ9-F1
#
_entry.id   AF-A0A6G1XAZ9-F1
#
_cell.length_a   1.000
_cell.length_b   1.000
_cell.length_c   1.000
_cell.angle_alpha   90.00
_cell.angle_beta   90.00
_cell.angle_gamma   90.00
#
_symmetry.space_group_name_H-M   'P 1'
#
loop_
_entity.id
_entity.type
_entity.pdbx_description
1 polymer ?
#
loop_
_entity_poly.entity_id
_entity_poly.type
_entity_poly.pdbx_seq_one_letter_code
_entity_poly.pdbx_strand_id
1 'polypeptide(L)'
;MIGMNIRVLRKKHKMSQEALAERVHVSRQTVAKWENNEALPDIHKCRLLSDIFEITLDQLSGSMSEEEVERLGPKGKQFFGVVKVGERGQVVIPKQARDMYQIQAGDKLVVLGEDATKGIAILKSDSFLEFADMIRNAELGDEE
;
A
#
# COMPACT_ATOMS: atom_id res chain seq x y z
N MET A 1 9.41 10.83 -15.09
CA MET A 1 8.36 9.88 -14.66
C MET A 1 7.90 10.19 -13.24
N ILE A 2 8.81 10.20 -12.25
CA ILE A 2 8.48 10.55 -10.85
C ILE A 2 7.77 11.92 -10.69
N GLY A 3 8.11 12.93 -11.51
CA GLY A 3 7.51 14.25 -11.42
C GLY A 3 6.00 14.27 -11.69
N MET A 4 5.54 13.47 -12.66
CA MET A 4 4.11 13.32 -12.94
C MET A 4 3.40 12.66 -11.76
N ASN A 5 3.98 11.58 -11.21
CA ASN A 5 3.40 10.88 -10.06
C ASN A 5 3.28 11.81 -8.84
N ILE A 6 4.32 12.58 -8.52
CA ILE A 6 4.29 13.57 -7.43
C ILE A 6 3.12 14.54 -7.63
N ARG A 7 2.93 15.06 -8.85
CA ARG A 7 1.85 15.99 -9.16
C ARG A 7 0.47 15.36 -8.99
N VAL A 8 0.26 14.16 -9.53
CA VAL A 8 -1.04 13.46 -9.47
C VAL A 8 -1.38 13.10 -8.02
N LEU A 9 -0.43 12.50 -7.28
CA LEU A 9 -0.59 12.15 -5.87
C LEU A 9 -0.86 13.38 -5.02
N ARG A 10 -0.11 14.48 -5.21
CA ARG A 10 -0.36 15.73 -4.50
C ARG A 10 -1.79 16.24 -4.73
N LYS A 11 -2.29 16.20 -5.96
CA LYS A 11 -3.67 16.60 -6.28
C LYS A 11 -4.70 15.66 -5.64
N LYS A 12 -4.49 14.35 -5.67
CA LYS A 12 -5.34 13.34 -4.99
C LYS A 12 -5.46 13.63 -3.49
N HIS A 13 -4.35 14.01 -2.86
CA HIS A 13 -4.33 14.41 -1.46
C HIS A 13 -4.77 15.88 -1.21
N LYS A 14 -5.28 16.58 -2.23
CA LYS A 14 -5.76 17.98 -2.17
C LYS A 14 -4.72 18.98 -1.62
N MET A 15 -3.43 18.74 -1.89
CA MET A 15 -2.35 19.58 -1.42
C MET A 15 -1.92 20.62 -2.47
N SER A 16 -1.56 21.82 -2.03
CA SER A 16 -0.83 22.78 -2.87
C SER A 16 0.66 22.41 -2.95
N GLN A 17 1.39 22.94 -3.93
CA GLN A 17 2.85 22.76 -4.00
C GLN A 17 3.55 23.27 -2.73
N GLU A 18 3.02 24.35 -2.13
CA GLU A 18 3.52 24.90 -0.86
C GLU A 18 3.32 23.92 0.29
N ALA A 19 2.10 23.38 0.43
CA ALA A 19 1.78 22.43 1.50
C ALA A 19 2.62 21.14 1.40
N LEU A 20 2.89 20.66 0.19
CA LEU A 20 3.78 19.52 0.00
C LEU A 20 5.24 19.88 0.34
N ALA A 21 5.69 21.08 -0.06
CA ALA A 21 7.05 21.54 0.19
C ALA A 21 7.35 21.68 1.68
N GLU A 22 6.40 22.19 2.47
CA GLU A 22 6.47 22.25 3.92
C GLU A 22 6.63 20.86 4.54
N ARG A 23 5.77 19.89 4.13
CA ARG A 23 5.81 18.52 4.64
C ARG A 23 7.09 17.78 4.29
N VAL A 24 7.70 18.08 3.14
CA VAL A 24 8.96 17.46 2.73
C VAL A 24 10.20 18.29 3.06
N HIS A 25 10.05 19.39 3.80
CA HIS A 25 11.12 20.29 4.22
C HIS A 25 12.00 20.77 3.05
N VAL A 26 11.37 21.34 2.02
CA VAL A 26 12.03 21.99 0.87
C VAL A 26 11.28 23.25 0.49
N SER A 27 11.80 24.03 -0.46
CA SER A 27 11.06 25.18 -1.00
C SER A 27 9.98 24.73 -1.99
N ARG A 28 8.92 25.53 -2.14
CA ARG A 28 7.90 25.33 -3.18
C ARG A 28 8.50 25.23 -4.59
N GLN A 29 9.56 26.00 -4.86
CA GLN A 29 10.28 25.94 -6.15
C GLN A 29 10.91 24.57 -6.38
N THR A 30 11.47 23.93 -5.34
CA THR A 30 12.01 22.57 -5.44
C THR A 30 10.94 21.56 -5.82
N VAL A 31 9.75 21.64 -5.19
CA VAL A 31 8.61 20.78 -5.58
C VAL A 31 8.16 21.04 -7.02
N ALA A 32 8.10 22.30 -7.45
CA ALA A 32 7.76 22.65 -8.83
C ALA A 32 8.76 22.05 -9.84
N LYS A 33 10.06 22.12 -9.54
CA LYS A 33 11.12 21.51 -10.35
C LYS A 33 10.97 19.98 -10.42
N TRP A 34 10.64 19.33 -9.31
CA TRP A 34 10.35 17.89 -9.31
C TRP A 34 9.17 17.55 -10.21
N GLU A 35 8.06 18.27 -10.08
CA GLU A 35 6.86 18.03 -10.90
C GLU A 35 7.08 18.26 -12.41
N ASN A 36 7.99 19.16 -12.76
CA ASN A 36 8.34 19.46 -14.15
C ASN A 36 9.45 18.55 -14.70
N ASN A 37 9.99 17.61 -13.90
CA ASN A 37 11.17 16.80 -14.21
C ASN A 37 12.45 17.63 -14.45
N GLU A 38 12.53 18.85 -13.92
CA GLU A 38 13.73 19.71 -13.97
C GLU A 38 14.77 19.32 -12.90
N ALA A 39 14.32 18.65 -11.84
CA ALA A 39 15.15 18.07 -10.80
C ALA A 39 14.53 16.77 -10.28
N LEU A 40 15.32 15.95 -9.60
CA LEU A 40 14.84 14.73 -8.93
C LEU A 40 14.93 14.89 -7.41
N PRO A 41 13.97 14.36 -6.64
CA PRO A 41 14.12 14.21 -5.20
C PRO A 41 15.25 13.21 -4.90
N ASP A 42 16.01 13.48 -3.84
CA ASP A 42 16.96 12.50 -3.30
C ASP A 42 16.23 11.33 -2.62
N ILE A 43 16.97 10.29 -2.24
CA ILE A 43 16.40 9.08 -1.64
C ILE A 43 15.63 9.33 -0.34
N HIS A 44 16.04 10.33 0.47
CA HIS A 44 15.35 10.68 1.71
C HIS A 44 14.03 11.39 1.40
N LYS A 45 14.02 12.30 0.42
CA LYS A 45 12.80 12.96 -0.05
C LYS A 45 11.85 11.97 -0.72
N CYS A 46 12.36 11.02 -1.50
CA CYS A 46 11.56 9.92 -2.05
C CYS A 46 10.87 9.10 -0.95
N ARG A 47 11.59 8.76 0.12
CA ARG A 47 11.01 8.05 1.27
C ARG A 47 9.89 8.87 1.92
N LEU A 48 10.15 10.15 2.20
CA LEU A 48 9.18 11.04 2.82
C LEU A 48 7.93 11.25 1.95
N LEU A 49 8.11 11.39 0.64
CA LEU A 49 7.00 11.45 -0.32
C LEU A 49 6.19 10.15 -0.30
N SER A 50 6.86 8.99 -0.27
CA SER A 50 6.16 7.68 -0.21
C SER A 50 5.35 7.52 1.07
N ASP A 51 5.84 8.05 2.21
CA ASP A 51 5.11 8.02 3.47
C ASP A 51 3.92 8.98 3.48
N ILE A 52 4.10 10.21 2.97
CA ILE A 52 3.02 11.22 2.87
C ILE A 52 1.87 10.75 1.98
N PHE A 53 2.22 10.10 0.86
CA PHE A 53 1.24 9.62 -0.10
C PHE A 53 0.73 8.21 0.20
N GLU A 54 1.24 7.56 1.26
CA GLU A 54 0.90 6.19 1.66
C GLU A 54 1.10 5.17 0.52
N ILE A 55 2.21 5.26 -0.20
CA ILE A 55 2.57 4.35 -1.30
C ILE A 55 3.97 3.75 -1.11
N THR A 56 4.36 2.81 -1.97
CA THR A 56 5.73 2.29 -2.01
C THR A 56 6.64 3.18 -2.87
N LEU A 57 7.96 3.06 -2.67
CA LEU A 57 8.96 3.74 -3.53
C LEU A 57 8.87 3.28 -4.99
N ASP A 58 8.56 2.00 -5.21
CA ASP A 58 8.36 1.44 -6.54
C ASP A 58 7.20 2.14 -7.25
N GLN A 59 6.05 2.25 -6.58
CA GLN A 59 4.88 3.00 -7.06
C GLN A 59 5.22 4.48 -7.31
N LEU A 60 5.99 5.12 -6.43
CA LEU A 60 6.41 6.51 -6.63
C LEU A 60 7.27 6.67 -7.90
N SER A 61 8.15 5.70 -8.19
CA SER A 61 9.11 5.76 -9.30
C SER A 61 8.58 5.25 -10.65
N GLY A 62 7.56 4.39 -10.64
CA GLY A 62 7.02 3.73 -11.83
C GLY A 62 6.27 4.66 -12.80
N SER A 63 5.90 4.14 -13.96
CA SER A 63 4.93 4.82 -14.84
C SER A 63 3.52 4.45 -14.37
N MET A 64 2.79 5.41 -13.83
CA MET A 64 1.39 5.22 -13.50
C MET A 64 0.54 6.19 -14.33
N SER A 65 -0.50 5.69 -14.95
CA SER A 65 -1.60 6.49 -15.47
C SER A 65 -2.40 7.12 -14.33
N GLU A 66 -3.13 8.21 -14.60
CA GLU A 66 -4.00 8.83 -13.59
C GLU A 66 -5.04 7.84 -13.03
N GLU A 67 -5.52 6.90 -13.85
CA GLU A 67 -6.42 5.83 -13.42
C GLU A 67 -5.77 4.84 -12.44
N GLU A 68 -4.51 4.50 -12.65
CA GLU A 68 -3.76 3.62 -11.74
C GLU A 68 -3.50 4.30 -10.40
N VAL A 69 -3.21 5.61 -10.40
CA VAL A 69 -3.05 6.39 -9.17
C VAL A 69 -4.33 6.43 -8.35
N GLU A 70 -5.48 6.49 -9.01
CA GLU A 70 -6.77 6.49 -8.33
C GLU A 70 -7.04 5.16 -7.62
N ARG A 71 -6.61 4.04 -8.21
CA ARG A 71 -6.76 2.68 -7.67
C ARG A 71 -5.70 2.29 -6.64
N LEU A 72 -4.74 3.17 -6.33
CA LEU A 72 -3.75 2.91 -5.28
C LEU A 72 -4.47 2.74 -3.94
N GLY A 73 -4.38 1.54 -3.39
CA GLY A 73 -4.75 1.24 -2.02
C GLY A 73 -3.73 1.81 -1.02
N PRO A 74 -4.07 1.84 0.28
CA PRO A 74 -3.14 2.25 1.32
C PRO A 74 -1.84 1.45 1.28
N LYS A 75 -0.74 2.01 1.79
CA LYS A 75 0.57 1.36 1.83
C LYS A 75 0.47 -0.08 2.34
N GLY A 76 0.95 -1.02 1.55
CA GLY A 76 0.90 -2.46 1.88
C GLY A 76 -0.43 -3.17 1.61
N LYS A 77 -1.47 -2.46 1.15
CA LYS A 77 -2.77 -3.03 0.77
C LYS A 77 -2.97 -2.92 -0.74
N GLN A 78 -3.25 -4.06 -1.37
CA GLN A 78 -3.54 -4.10 -2.80
C GLN A 78 -5.04 -4.34 -3.06
N PHE A 79 -5.57 -3.65 -4.06
CA PHE A 79 -6.95 -3.80 -4.52
C PHE A 79 -7.00 -4.70 -5.75
N PHE A 80 -7.64 -5.86 -5.61
CA PHE A 80 -7.77 -6.87 -6.68
C PHE A 80 -9.14 -6.85 -7.38
N GLY A 81 -9.92 -5.77 -7.18
CA GLY A 81 -11.26 -5.62 -7.74
C GLY A 81 -12.38 -5.87 -6.73
N VAL A 82 -13.62 -5.71 -7.21
CA VAL A 82 -14.83 -6.04 -6.44
C VAL A 82 -15.30 -7.43 -6.85
N VAL A 83 -15.60 -8.28 -5.86
CA VAL A 83 -16.12 -9.64 -6.06
C VAL A 83 -17.53 -9.73 -5.48
N LYS A 84 -18.39 -10.52 -6.13
CA LYS A 84 -19.75 -10.77 -5.64
C LYS A 84 -19.77 -12.05 -4.81
N VAL A 85 -20.63 -12.07 -3.80
CA VAL A 85 -20.93 -13.27 -3.02
C VAL A 85 -21.92 -14.12 -3.82
N GLY A 86 -21.58 -15.39 -4.06
CA GLY A 86 -22.48 -16.34 -4.72
C GLY A 86 -23.60 -16.84 -3.79
N GLU A 87 -24.55 -17.59 -4.34
CA GLU A 87 -25.75 -18.08 -3.63
C GLU A 87 -25.47 -18.88 -2.36
N ARG A 88 -24.30 -19.51 -2.27
CA ARG A 88 -23.86 -20.30 -1.10
C ARG A 88 -22.88 -19.55 -0.19
N GLY A 89 -22.86 -18.23 -0.25
CA GLY A 89 -21.89 -17.42 0.51
C GLY A 89 -20.46 -17.49 -0.03
N GLN A 90 -20.26 -18.05 -1.23
CA GLN A 90 -18.94 -18.25 -1.81
C GLN A 90 -18.38 -16.93 -2.33
N VAL A 91 -17.12 -16.64 -1.98
CA VAL A 91 -16.36 -15.51 -2.52
C VAL A 91 -15.23 -16.05 -3.37
N VAL A 92 -15.14 -15.60 -4.62
CA VAL A 92 -14.05 -16.00 -5.52
C VAL A 92 -12.87 -15.07 -5.29
N ILE A 93 -11.72 -15.62 -4.86
CA ILE A 93 -10.47 -14.86 -4.79
C ILE A 93 -10.00 -14.57 -6.22
N PRO A 94 -9.82 -13.30 -6.62
CA PRO A 94 -9.36 -12.94 -7.96
C PRO A 94 -8.05 -13.64 -8.34
N LYS A 95 -7.90 -14.02 -9.61
CA LYS A 95 -6.70 -14.72 -10.09
C LYS A 95 -5.41 -13.99 -9.73
N GLN A 96 -5.39 -12.66 -9.90
CA GLN A 96 -4.23 -11.82 -9.59
C GLN A 96 -3.81 -11.93 -8.11
N ALA A 97 -4.78 -11.94 -7.18
CA ALA A 97 -4.50 -12.14 -5.76
C ALA A 97 -3.97 -13.54 -5.49
N ARG A 98 -4.54 -14.56 -6.14
CA ARG A 98 -4.07 -15.95 -5.99
C ARG A 98 -2.64 -16.12 -6.50
N ASP A 99 -2.33 -15.56 -7.65
CA ASP A 99 -0.99 -15.64 -8.25
C ASP A 99 0.04 -14.91 -7.36
N MET A 100 -0.31 -13.71 -6.87
CA MET A 100 0.56 -12.90 -6.01
C MET A 100 0.82 -13.54 -4.64
N TYR A 101 -0.22 -14.06 -3.99
CA TYR A 101 -0.13 -14.65 -2.65
C TYR A 101 0.04 -16.18 -2.67
N GLN A 102 0.27 -16.76 -3.86
CA GLN A 102 0.47 -18.19 -4.08
C GLN A 102 -0.64 -19.03 -3.43
N ILE A 103 -1.90 -18.62 -3.62
CA ILE A 103 -3.08 -19.31 -3.10
C ILE A 103 -3.53 -20.34 -4.13
N GLN A 104 -3.51 -21.61 -3.74
CA GLN A 104 -3.85 -22.74 -4.60
C GLN A 104 -5.05 -23.53 -4.07
N ALA A 105 -5.62 -24.37 -4.93
CA ALA A 105 -6.68 -25.30 -4.51
C ALA A 105 -6.10 -26.29 -3.49
N GLY A 106 -6.77 -26.42 -2.34
CA GLY A 106 -6.32 -27.25 -1.23
C GLY A 106 -5.60 -26.48 -0.11
N ASP A 107 -5.23 -25.22 -0.34
CA ASP A 107 -4.67 -24.36 0.70
C ASP A 107 -5.67 -24.17 1.85
N LYS A 108 -5.15 -24.19 3.08
CA LYS A 108 -5.90 -23.83 4.27
C LYS A 108 -5.75 -22.34 4.54
N LEU A 109 -6.87 -21.66 4.68
CA LEU A 109 -6.93 -20.24 4.97
C LEU A 109 -7.59 -20.01 6.33
N VAL A 110 -7.01 -19.12 7.11
CA VAL A 110 -7.61 -18.59 8.34
C VAL A 110 -8.49 -17.40 7.96
N VAL A 111 -9.70 -17.39 8.49
CA VAL A 111 -10.68 -16.32 8.27
C VAL A 111 -10.93 -15.63 9.61
N LEU A 112 -10.61 -14.34 9.69
CA LEU A 112 -10.78 -13.51 10.88
C LEU A 112 -11.86 -12.46 10.63
N GLY A 113 -12.65 -12.14 11.65
CA GLY A 113 -13.64 -11.07 11.62
C GLY A 113 -13.28 -9.93 12.56
N GLU A 114 -13.61 -8.71 12.17
CA GLU A 114 -13.49 -7.51 13.02
C GLU A 114 -14.84 -6.79 13.09
N ASP A 115 -15.43 -6.72 14.28
CA ASP A 115 -16.79 -6.17 14.47
C ASP A 115 -16.88 -4.66 14.15
N ALA A 116 -15.83 -3.90 14.47
CA ALA A 116 -15.80 -2.45 14.30
C ALA A 116 -15.89 -2.04 12.83
N THR A 117 -15.14 -2.73 11.95
CA THR A 117 -15.11 -2.46 10.52
C THR A 117 -16.11 -3.32 9.75
N LYS A 118 -16.70 -4.34 10.41
CA LYS A 118 -17.42 -5.45 9.77
C LYS A 118 -16.59 -6.10 8.66
N GLY A 119 -15.28 -6.14 8.88
CA GLY A 119 -14.29 -6.63 7.94
C GLY A 119 -14.03 -8.13 8.12
N ILE A 120 -13.62 -8.76 7.03
CA ILE A 120 -13.08 -10.12 7.05
C ILE A 120 -11.65 -10.08 6.52
N ALA A 121 -10.71 -10.62 7.28
CA ALA A 121 -9.34 -10.85 6.83
C ALA A 121 -9.13 -12.34 6.52
N ILE A 122 -8.45 -12.61 5.41
CA ILE A 122 -8.12 -13.98 4.98
C ILE A 122 -6.61 -14.08 4.81
N LEU A 123 -6.01 -15.08 5.44
CA LEU A 123 -4.57 -15.30 5.47
C LEU A 123 -4.26 -16.79 5.40
N LYS A 124 -3.10 -17.18 4.85
CA LYS A 124 -2.68 -18.59 4.82
C LYS A 124 -2.40 -19.08 6.25
N SER A 125 -2.76 -20.34 6.52
CA SER A 125 -2.52 -20.95 7.84
C SER A 125 -1.05 -20.91 8.24
N ASP A 126 -0.16 -21.13 7.29
CA ASP A 126 1.27 -21.28 7.57
C ASP A 126 1.87 -19.93 7.99
N SER A 127 1.52 -18.85 7.27
CA SER A 127 1.88 -17.48 7.64
C SER A 127 1.29 -17.03 8.99
N PHE A 128 0.10 -17.52 9.34
CA PHE A 128 -0.51 -17.25 10.65
C PHE A 128 0.28 -17.91 11.78
N LEU A 129 0.67 -19.17 11.60
CA LEU A 129 1.44 -19.92 12.60
C LEU A 129 2.82 -19.30 12.81
N GLU A 130 3.51 -18.93 11.72
CA GLU A 130 4.79 -18.20 11.80
C GLU A 130 4.66 -16.90 12.59
N PHE A 131 3.60 -16.12 12.34
CA PHE A 131 3.33 -14.89 13.08
C PHE A 131 3.03 -15.14 14.56
N ALA A 132 2.23 -16.16 14.88
CA ALA A 132 1.89 -16.53 16.24
C ALA A 132 3.12 -17.01 17.03
N ASP A 133 3.99 -17.81 16.40
CA ASP A 133 5.24 -18.27 17.01
C ASP A 133 6.23 -17.13 17.22
N MET A 134 6.29 -16.16 16.29
CA MET A 134 7.10 -14.95 16.45
C MET A 134 6.66 -14.12 17.67
N ILE A 135 5.35 -13.93 17.88
CA ILE A 135 4.82 -13.24 19.07
C ILE A 135 5.17 -14.00 20.35
N ARG A 136 4.91 -15.31 20.37
CA ARG A 136 5.19 -16.16 21.55
C ARG A 136 6.66 -16.10 21.95
N ASN A 137 7.56 -16.11 20.99
CA ASN A 137 9.01 -16.06 21.25
C ASN A 137 9.47 -14.66 21.69
N ALA A 138 8.79 -13.59 21.27
CA ALA A 138 9.09 -12.23 21.72
C ALA A 138 8.67 -12.01 23.19
N GLU A 139 7.56 -12.62 23.63
CA GLU A 139 7.09 -12.53 25.03
C GLU A 139 7.95 -13.33 26.02
N LEU A 140 8.78 -14.26 25.54
CA LEU A 140 9.68 -15.08 26.37
C LEU A 140 11.10 -14.50 26.48
N GLY A 141 11.40 -13.36 25.83
CA GLY A 141 12.72 -12.75 25.79
C GLY A 141 12.99 -11.65 26.83
N ASP A 142 12.01 -11.31 27.66
CA ASP A 142 12.10 -10.23 28.66
C ASP A 142 12.37 -10.75 30.11
N GLU A 143 12.65 -12.05 30.28
CA GLU A 143 13.05 -12.65 31.57
C GLU A 143 14.53 -13.11 31.55
N GLU A 144 15.48 -12.19 31.42
CA GLU A 144 16.90 -12.40 31.83
C GLU A 144 17.49 -11.16 32.52
#